data_AF-A0A4Q5N5P2-F1
#
_entry.id   AF-A0A4Q5N5P2-F1
#
_cell.length_a   1.000
_cell.length_b   1.000
_cell.length_c   1.000
_cell.angle_alpha   90.00
_cell.angle_beta   90.00
_cell.angle_gamma   90.00
#
_symmetry.space_group_name_H-M   'P 1'
#
loop_
_entity.id
_entity.type
_entity.pdbx_description
1 polymer ?
#
loop_
_entity_poly.entity_id
_entity_poly.type
_entity_poly.pdbx_seq_one_letter_code
_entity_poly.pdbx_strand_id
1 'polypeptide(L)'
;MEPKIVASSRRDDSGFTLVELMVAMMVITAVLLLLMAVQTSALVTTVQARQRTEGSAVANGVMEELRALPYLVLSKGLKSAPVGDPNVNTGNLVLAGGVTEPLVTDSGQAVTYPPLSGAGGTNKTIVPDPASPGRVFTTRTYVSRSTQTASNVLTLTVITTWTRVGNGAAGSVVMRSEAYAPSGGCGDMANQPFLGACQALLASNGGSNGPAVYFTGATPFGSPAVPGIVPVLPGSTVVSASMVVAKSGVGITSQQSSAITSTVTHARSLAEDSTGTLASSGDVPAAVNTSSNDVGSTGAAPANPPDVVVSGSVSPVPVTSIPSGPWALSLAAGSGVSGVAKASTVASCAAGIPAAQPCGAVTTSGGAASSAALIVAGTTNFPIATFATGTSSAFGGRFTTTPGTVSVGCTALTGAGCISAGAQRTLGASTFAAGPWTSPSAPTSLVQLAGGYTDSVRVERGVSQLATTATMTRTGTLTYWNGTALQSVTITPSLSANYTTAGVSWTAGAFTVAAVSTISITPAGALPLSPDAACATSPCSIDANAGSITIATTYTLTEGATVSAFVATTVLGDSHADAAYKAAPVA
;
A
#
# COMPACT_ATOMS: atom_id res chain seq x y z
N MET A 1 18.13 -12.45 84.36
CA MET A 1 19.09 -11.76 83.49
C MET A 1 19.05 -10.29 83.85
N GLU A 2 20.20 -9.74 84.19
CA GLU A 2 20.42 -8.82 85.32
C GLU A 2 19.76 -7.44 85.26
N PRO A 3 19.22 -6.97 86.42
CA PRO A 3 18.75 -5.60 86.61
C PRO A 3 19.87 -4.73 87.21
N LYS A 4 20.13 -3.55 86.64
CA LYS A 4 21.00 -2.55 87.27
C LYS A 4 20.16 -1.42 87.86
N ILE A 5 19.92 -1.55 89.15
CA ILE A 5 19.33 -0.55 90.04
C ILE A 5 20.32 0.62 90.16
N VAL A 6 19.87 1.82 89.83
CA VAL A 6 20.59 3.07 90.17
C VAL A 6 19.73 3.82 91.18
N ALA A 7 20.37 4.11 92.31
CA ALA A 7 19.79 4.61 93.54
C ALA A 7 19.22 6.02 93.42
N SER A 8 18.06 6.23 94.05
CA SER A 8 17.39 7.53 94.17
C SER A 8 18.15 8.43 95.13
N SER A 9 18.58 9.59 94.65
CA SER A 9 19.00 10.73 95.48
C SER A 9 17.78 11.62 95.72
N ARG A 10 17.14 11.48 96.89
CA ARG A 10 16.20 12.48 97.44
C ARG A 10 17.00 13.76 97.72
N ARG A 11 16.74 14.80 96.92
CA ARG A 11 16.99 16.20 97.29
C ARG A 11 15.64 16.88 97.52
N ASP A 12 15.62 17.78 98.48
CA ASP A 12 14.46 18.51 98.98
C ASP A 12 13.74 19.29 97.86
N ASP A 13 12.63 18.74 97.37
CA ASP A 13 11.61 19.48 96.63
C ASP A 13 10.71 20.19 97.65
N SER A 14 11.17 21.32 98.15
CA SER A 14 10.37 22.23 98.98
C SER A 14 10.50 23.64 98.43
N GLY A 15 9.49 24.05 97.64
CA GLY A 15 9.12 25.45 97.47
C GLY A 15 9.41 26.13 96.13
N PHE A 16 8.92 25.61 95.00
CA PHE A 16 8.70 26.40 93.75
C PHE A 16 7.58 25.84 92.82
N THR A 17 6.65 25.05 93.35
CA THR A 17 5.84 24.10 92.52
C THR A 17 4.66 24.68 91.75
N LEU A 18 4.16 25.87 92.07
CA LEU A 18 3.00 26.45 91.34
C LEU A 18 3.43 27.31 90.15
N VAL A 19 4.49 28.12 90.33
CA VAL A 19 5.02 28.99 89.27
C VAL A 19 5.75 28.17 88.21
N GLU A 20 6.51 27.13 88.60
CA GLU A 20 7.23 26.26 87.66
C GLU A 20 6.28 25.44 86.78
N LEU A 21 5.15 24.96 87.33
CA LEU A 21 4.12 24.25 86.56
C LEU A 21 3.42 25.18 85.54
N MET A 22 3.15 26.43 85.90
CA MET A 22 2.58 27.42 84.98
C MET A 22 3.55 27.78 83.85
N VAL A 23 4.83 27.97 84.16
CA VAL A 23 5.87 28.24 83.14
C VAL A 23 6.08 27.03 82.23
N ALA A 24 6.10 25.81 82.79
CA ALA A 24 6.23 24.58 82.00
C ALA A 24 5.06 24.41 81.01
N MET A 25 3.82 24.65 81.44
CA MET A 25 2.65 24.57 80.55
C MET A 25 2.68 25.67 79.46
N MET A 26 3.15 26.88 79.78
CA MET A 26 3.29 27.96 78.80
C MET A 26 4.36 27.63 77.73
N VAL A 27 5.52 27.11 78.16
CA VAL A 27 6.60 26.70 77.23
C VAL A 27 6.14 25.55 76.35
N ILE A 28 5.49 24.52 76.91
CA ILE A 28 4.95 23.40 76.12
C ILE A 28 3.92 23.89 75.10
N THR A 29 3.02 24.80 75.49
CA THR A 29 2.02 25.36 74.57
C THR A 29 2.68 26.15 73.43
N ALA A 30 3.69 26.98 73.74
CA ALA A 30 4.44 27.72 72.73
C ALA A 30 5.18 26.79 71.76
N VAL A 31 5.78 25.71 72.24
CA VAL A 31 6.45 24.69 71.41
C VAL A 31 5.44 23.96 70.51
N LEU A 32 4.27 23.59 71.03
CA LEU A 32 3.23 22.93 70.23
C LEU A 32 2.70 23.84 69.12
N LEU A 33 2.52 25.14 69.39
CA LEU A 33 2.13 26.12 68.37
C LEU A 33 3.21 26.29 67.29
N LEU A 34 4.49 26.34 67.67
CA LEU A 34 5.61 26.37 66.72
C LEU A 34 5.66 25.11 65.84
N LEU A 35 5.42 23.93 66.41
CA LEU A 35 5.38 22.68 65.65
C LEU A 35 4.21 22.64 64.66
N MET A 36 3.03 23.13 65.05
CA MET A 36 1.88 23.26 64.13
C MET A 36 2.18 24.23 62.97
N ALA A 37 2.85 25.35 63.23
CA ALA A 37 3.26 26.29 62.18
C ALA A 37 4.25 25.66 61.19
N VAL A 38 5.21 24.86 61.67
CA VAL A 38 6.15 24.13 60.80
C VAL A 38 5.43 23.06 59.98
N GLN A 39 4.54 22.27 60.60
CA GLN A 39 3.77 21.23 59.90
C GLN A 39 2.86 21.82 58.80
N THR A 40 2.18 22.94 59.06
CA THR A 40 1.37 23.62 58.04
C THR A 40 2.22 24.16 56.89
N SER A 41 3.41 24.70 57.18
CA SER A 41 4.36 25.14 56.15
C SER A 41 4.85 23.98 55.26
N ALA A 42 5.08 22.80 55.85
CA ALA A 42 5.49 21.60 55.12
C ALA A 42 4.37 21.05 54.22
N LEU A 43 3.12 21.10 54.68
CA LEU A 43 1.97 20.71 53.85
C LEU A 43 1.83 21.61 52.62
N VAL A 44 2.02 22.94 52.76
CA VAL A 44 1.97 23.87 51.63
C VAL A 44 3.07 23.58 50.61
N THR A 45 4.31 23.29 51.07
CA THR A 45 5.41 22.96 50.14
C THR A 45 5.19 21.62 49.44
N THR A 46 4.69 20.59 50.12
CA THR A 46 4.33 19.30 49.50
C THR A 46 3.23 19.47 48.45
N VAL A 47 2.20 20.26 48.74
CA VAL A 47 1.13 20.54 47.78
C VAL A 47 1.67 21.30 46.57
N GLN A 48 2.51 22.32 46.77
CA GLN A 48 3.13 23.06 45.66
C GLN A 48 4.06 22.18 44.81
N ALA A 49 4.81 21.26 45.43
CA ALA A 49 5.64 20.30 44.71
C ALA A 49 4.79 19.37 43.84
N ARG A 50 3.70 18.82 44.42
CA ARG A 50 2.73 18.00 43.68
C ARG A 50 2.14 18.74 42.48
N GLN A 51 1.74 20.00 42.66
CA GLN A 51 1.23 20.83 41.57
C GLN A 51 2.24 21.03 40.44
N ARG A 52 3.54 21.13 40.74
CA ARG A 52 4.58 21.21 39.70
C ARG A 52 4.71 19.89 38.95
N THR A 53 4.64 18.77 39.65
CA THR A 53 4.70 17.43 39.03
C THR A 53 3.51 17.19 38.12
N GLU A 54 2.30 17.52 38.58
CA GLU A 54 1.06 17.41 37.79
C GLU A 54 1.07 18.38 36.60
N GLY A 55 1.46 19.65 36.81
CA GLY A 55 1.61 20.62 35.72
C GLY A 55 2.64 20.20 34.67
N SER A 56 3.72 19.54 35.09
CA SER A 56 4.71 18.96 34.18
C SER A 56 4.14 17.75 33.43
N ALA A 57 3.37 16.89 34.09
CA ALA A 57 2.71 15.75 33.43
C ALA A 57 1.70 16.21 32.36
N VAL A 58 0.90 17.24 32.66
CA VAL A 58 -0.03 17.85 31.70
C VAL A 58 0.74 18.48 30.52
N ALA A 59 1.81 19.22 30.79
CA ALA A 59 2.63 19.82 29.75
C ALA A 59 3.26 18.75 28.83
N ASN A 60 3.75 17.64 29.39
CA ASN A 60 4.28 16.51 28.63
C ASN A 60 3.20 15.88 27.74
N GLY A 61 2.01 15.61 28.27
CA GLY A 61 0.91 15.04 27.48
C GLY A 61 0.55 15.90 26.26
N VAL A 62 0.44 17.21 26.46
CA VAL A 62 0.16 18.16 25.36
C VAL A 62 1.34 18.28 24.39
N MET A 63 2.59 18.14 24.86
CA MET A 63 3.77 18.10 24.00
C MET A 63 3.77 16.83 23.12
N GLU A 64 3.37 15.69 23.66
CA GLU A 64 3.24 14.45 22.88
C GLU A 64 2.10 14.54 21.85
N GLU A 65 0.97 15.17 22.20
CA GLU A 65 -0.08 15.48 21.22
C GLU A 65 0.44 16.36 20.07
N LEU A 66 1.25 17.38 20.37
CA LEU A 66 1.89 18.21 19.33
C LEU A 66 2.85 17.42 18.46
N ARG A 67 3.67 16.53 19.04
CA ARG A 67 4.62 15.68 18.30
C ARG A 67 3.92 14.67 17.40
N ALA A 68 2.70 14.26 17.77
CA ALA A 68 1.86 13.38 16.98
C ALA A 68 1.20 14.08 15.78
N LEU A 69 1.26 15.42 15.68
CA LEU A 69 0.69 16.13 14.54
C LEU A 69 1.58 15.96 13.28
N PRO A 70 0.96 15.91 12.08
CA PRO A 70 1.72 15.91 10.85
C PRO A 70 2.62 17.14 10.72
N TYR A 71 3.81 16.99 10.14
CA TYR A 71 4.73 18.11 9.95
C TYR A 71 4.11 19.23 9.13
N LEU A 72 3.29 18.91 8.11
CA LEU A 72 2.60 19.95 7.33
C LEU A 72 1.62 20.77 8.18
N VAL A 73 1.00 20.16 9.19
CA VAL A 73 0.14 20.87 10.15
C VAL A 73 1.01 21.74 11.05
N LEU A 74 2.16 21.24 11.51
CA LEU A 74 3.08 21.99 12.35
C LEU A 74 3.77 23.15 11.60
N SER A 75 4.13 22.96 10.33
CA SER A 75 4.82 23.97 9.51
C SER A 75 3.94 25.14 9.09
N LYS A 76 2.62 24.93 9.08
CA LYS A 76 1.61 25.99 9.04
C LYS A 76 1.41 26.68 10.39
N GLY A 77 1.75 26.00 11.48
CA GLY A 77 1.72 26.53 12.85
C GLY A 77 0.32 26.85 13.33
N LEU A 78 0.13 28.06 13.86
CA LEU A 78 -1.17 28.54 14.33
C LEU A 78 -1.97 29.18 13.18
N LYS A 79 -3.31 29.11 13.21
CA LYS A 79 -4.12 29.77 12.17
C LYS A 79 -3.92 31.29 12.11
N SER A 80 -3.74 31.90 13.28
CA SER A 80 -3.43 33.31 13.45
C SER A 80 -2.76 33.49 14.81
N ALA A 81 -2.01 34.58 14.99
CA ALA A 81 -1.48 34.91 16.31
C ALA A 81 -2.65 35.09 17.32
N PRO A 82 -2.59 34.46 18.50
CA PRO A 82 -3.68 34.51 19.46
C PRO A 82 -3.78 35.91 20.08
N VAL A 83 -4.96 36.53 19.96
CA VAL A 83 -5.23 37.86 20.51
C VAL A 83 -5.42 37.77 22.03
N GLY A 84 -4.74 38.64 22.78
CA GLY A 84 -4.83 38.68 24.25
C GLY A 84 -4.08 37.55 24.97
N ASP A 85 -3.21 36.82 24.25
CA ASP A 85 -2.33 35.82 24.86
C ASP A 85 -1.16 36.51 25.59
N PRO A 86 -0.94 36.25 26.89
CA PRO A 86 0.13 36.90 27.66
C PRO A 86 1.54 36.57 27.17
N ASN A 87 1.73 35.49 26.40
CA ASN A 87 3.04 35.09 25.90
C ASN A 87 3.29 35.55 24.45
N VAL A 88 2.39 36.33 23.84
CA VAL A 88 2.52 36.76 22.44
C VAL A 88 2.58 38.28 22.35
N ASN A 89 3.62 38.78 21.69
CA ASN A 89 3.77 40.21 21.40
C ASN A 89 4.09 40.42 19.91
N THR A 90 3.22 41.12 19.19
CA THR A 90 3.41 41.51 17.79
C THR A 90 3.78 40.32 16.89
N GLY A 91 3.11 39.18 17.07
CA GLY A 91 3.38 37.96 16.29
C GLY A 91 4.62 37.17 16.73
N ASN A 92 5.29 37.58 17.81
CA ASN A 92 6.40 36.82 18.40
C ASN A 92 5.96 36.14 19.70
N LEU A 93 6.45 34.94 19.94
CA LEU A 93 6.45 34.27 21.23
C LEU A 93 7.49 34.95 22.12
N VAL A 94 7.07 35.39 23.30
CA VAL A 94 7.94 36.00 24.32
C VAL A 94 7.91 35.12 25.57
N LEU A 95 9.05 34.53 25.90
CA LEU A 95 9.19 33.67 27.09
C LEU A 95 9.88 34.41 28.24
N ALA A 96 9.56 33.97 29.46
CA ALA A 96 10.30 34.38 30.65
C ALA A 96 11.78 33.99 30.48
N GLY A 97 12.68 34.98 30.54
CA GLY A 97 14.11 34.82 30.23
C GLY A 97 14.59 35.55 28.96
N GLY A 98 13.71 36.30 28.28
CA GLY A 98 14.10 37.20 27.18
C GLY A 98 14.17 36.52 25.80
N VAL A 99 13.80 35.25 25.70
CA VAL A 99 13.69 34.55 24.41
C VAL A 99 12.50 35.12 23.65
N THR A 100 12.77 35.68 22.47
CA THR A 100 11.76 36.22 21.55
C THR A 100 11.90 35.52 20.19
N GLU A 101 10.85 34.86 19.74
CA GLU A 101 10.87 34.07 18.50
C GLU A 101 9.63 34.35 17.65
N PRO A 102 9.75 34.50 16.31
CA PRO A 102 8.60 34.66 15.43
C PRO A 102 7.70 33.43 15.49
N LEU A 103 6.39 33.66 15.68
CA LEU A 103 5.40 32.59 15.58
C LEU A 103 5.23 32.18 14.12
N VAL A 104 5.05 30.88 13.93
CA VAL A 104 4.62 30.33 12.64
C VAL A 104 3.10 30.42 12.60
N THR A 105 2.58 31.18 11.64
CA THR A 105 1.14 31.34 11.44
C THR A 105 0.78 31.20 9.96
N ASP A 106 -0.35 30.55 9.69
CA ASP A 106 -0.91 30.39 8.35
C ASP A 106 -2.44 30.40 8.41
N SER A 107 -3.07 31.36 7.73
CA SER A 107 -4.54 31.48 7.65
C SER A 107 -5.25 30.25 7.09
N GLY A 108 -4.55 29.43 6.29
CA GLY A 108 -5.02 28.16 5.73
C GLY A 108 -4.89 26.96 6.68
N GLN A 109 -4.43 27.16 7.92
CA GLN A 109 -4.44 26.12 8.94
C GLN A 109 -5.87 25.76 9.37
N ALA A 110 -6.17 24.47 9.49
CA ALA A 110 -7.48 24.02 9.93
C ALA A 110 -7.68 24.31 11.43
N VAL A 111 -8.94 24.46 11.86
CA VAL A 111 -9.32 24.75 13.26
C VAL A 111 -9.67 23.49 14.06
N THR A 112 -9.31 22.33 13.53
CA THR A 112 -9.68 21.01 14.03
C THR A 112 -8.46 20.20 14.48
N TYR A 113 -7.30 20.84 14.63
CA TYR A 113 -6.04 20.20 15.05
C TYR A 113 -5.65 20.67 16.45
N PRO A 114 -6.35 20.20 17.51
CA PRO A 114 -5.85 20.40 18.87
C PRO A 114 -4.47 19.73 19.00
N PRO A 115 -3.56 20.28 19.82
CA PRO A 115 -3.74 21.47 20.66
C PRO A 115 -3.36 22.81 19.99
N LEU A 116 -3.02 22.83 18.69
CA LEU A 116 -2.68 24.07 17.94
C LEU A 116 -3.90 24.93 17.64
N SER A 117 -5.02 24.30 17.32
CA SER A 117 -6.27 24.94 16.99
C SER A 117 -7.43 24.07 17.48
N GLY A 118 -7.86 24.30 18.73
CA GLY A 118 -9.03 23.65 19.31
C GLY A 118 -10.35 24.23 18.81
N ALA A 119 -11.47 23.80 19.38
CA ALA A 119 -12.79 24.40 19.13
C ALA A 119 -12.74 25.93 19.35
N GLY A 120 -12.89 26.70 18.27
CA GLY A 120 -12.74 28.16 18.27
C GLY A 120 -11.38 28.68 17.74
N GLY A 121 -10.50 27.81 17.25
CA GLY A 121 -9.21 28.18 16.66
C GLY A 121 -8.14 28.62 17.66
N THR A 122 -8.35 28.35 18.96
CA THR A 122 -7.44 28.77 20.01
C THR A 122 -6.33 27.76 20.26
N ASN A 123 -5.13 28.24 20.61
CA ASN A 123 -3.99 27.46 21.06
C ASN A 123 -4.05 27.04 22.54
N LYS A 124 -5.23 27.14 23.16
CA LYS A 124 -5.46 27.00 24.60
C LYS A 124 -6.25 25.71 24.89
N THR A 125 -5.71 24.89 25.78
CA THR A 125 -6.37 23.70 26.33
C THR A 125 -6.51 23.86 27.84
N ILE A 126 -7.67 23.50 28.39
CA ILE A 126 -7.93 23.55 29.83
C ILE A 126 -8.11 22.11 30.31
N VAL A 127 -7.25 21.68 31.23
CA VAL A 127 -7.30 20.34 31.82
C VAL A 127 -7.67 20.49 33.30
N PRO A 128 -8.84 19.99 33.73
CA PRO A 128 -9.19 19.99 35.15
C PRO A 128 -8.26 19.04 35.92
N ASP A 129 -7.88 19.43 37.13
CA ASP A 129 -7.09 18.59 38.02
C ASP A 129 -7.96 17.44 38.57
N PRO A 130 -7.66 16.17 38.24
CA PRO A 130 -8.44 15.04 38.72
C PRO A 130 -8.32 14.82 40.24
N ALA A 131 -7.25 15.33 40.86
CA ALA A 131 -7.00 15.20 42.29
C ALA A 131 -7.66 16.30 43.14
N SER A 132 -8.10 17.41 42.54
CA SER A 132 -8.72 18.53 43.25
C SER A 132 -9.80 19.22 42.39
N PRO A 133 -11.09 18.91 42.62
CA PRO A 133 -12.20 19.58 41.93
C PRO A 133 -12.12 21.11 42.06
N GLY A 134 -12.24 21.81 40.94
CA GLY A 134 -12.18 23.29 40.88
C GLY A 134 -10.79 23.88 40.60
N ARG A 135 -9.74 23.06 40.47
CA ARG A 135 -8.44 23.50 39.93
C ARG A 135 -8.34 23.15 38.46
N VAL A 136 -7.74 24.04 37.68
CA VAL A 136 -7.51 23.84 36.25
C VAL A 136 -6.07 24.17 35.89
N PHE A 137 -5.47 23.31 35.07
CA PHE A 137 -4.24 23.60 34.36
C PHE A 137 -4.62 24.20 33.00
N THR A 138 -4.13 25.40 32.72
CA THR A 138 -4.30 26.05 31.42
C THR A 138 -3.03 25.90 30.62
N THR A 139 -3.10 25.10 29.56
CA THR A 139 -1.99 24.85 28.65
C THR A 139 -2.14 25.68 27.39
N ARG A 140 -1.04 26.29 26.93
CA ARG A 140 -0.97 26.97 25.65
C ARG A 140 0.14 26.41 24.80
N THR A 141 -0.12 26.24 23.51
CA THR A 141 0.83 25.70 22.55
C THR A 141 1.26 26.77 21.54
N TYR A 142 2.49 26.67 21.08
CA TYR A 142 3.06 27.59 20.11
C TYR A 142 3.99 26.82 19.17
N VAL A 143 3.98 27.22 17.91
CA VAL A 143 5.02 26.86 16.95
C VAL A 143 5.75 28.15 16.59
N SER A 144 7.04 28.19 16.84
CA SER A 144 7.92 29.32 16.53
C SER A 144 9.11 28.86 15.68
N ARG A 145 9.87 29.81 15.16
CA ARG A 145 11.18 29.56 14.54
C ARG A 145 12.25 30.26 15.34
N SER A 146 13.16 29.50 15.94
CA SER A 146 14.33 30.09 16.57
C SER A 146 15.26 30.68 15.50
N THR A 147 15.81 31.86 15.76
CA THR A 147 16.84 32.47 14.91
C THR A 147 18.18 31.75 15.00
N GLN A 148 18.32 30.82 15.95
CA GLN A 148 19.53 30.04 16.18
C GLN A 148 19.50 28.67 15.49
N THR A 149 18.35 28.26 14.94
CA THR A 149 18.18 26.96 14.27
C THR A 149 18.04 27.12 12.75
N ALA A 150 18.26 26.05 12.00
CA ALA A 150 18.04 26.05 10.55
C ALA A 150 16.58 26.36 10.19
N SER A 151 16.35 26.88 8.98
CA SER A 151 15.01 27.33 8.53
C SER A 151 13.99 26.19 8.36
N ASN A 152 14.40 24.93 8.41
CA ASN A 152 13.52 23.75 8.39
C ASN A 152 13.33 23.11 9.77
N VAL A 153 13.77 23.80 10.84
CA VAL A 153 13.50 23.41 12.23
C VAL A 153 12.39 24.32 12.78
N LEU A 154 11.36 23.70 13.32
CA LEU A 154 10.28 24.35 14.07
C LEU A 154 10.52 24.13 15.56
N THR A 155 10.28 25.15 16.36
CA THR A 155 10.31 25.05 17.82
C THR A 155 8.90 24.94 18.36
N LEU A 156 8.59 23.81 18.99
CA LEU A 156 7.33 23.54 19.65
C LEU A 156 7.45 23.98 21.11
N THR A 157 6.58 24.87 21.57
CA THR A 157 6.56 25.33 22.96
C THR A 157 5.21 25.10 23.60
N VAL A 158 5.21 24.47 24.78
CA VAL A 158 4.03 24.23 25.61
C VAL A 158 4.21 24.94 26.94
N ILE A 159 3.27 25.84 27.28
CA ILE A 159 3.27 26.58 28.54
C ILE A 159 2.04 26.19 29.33
N THR A 160 2.24 25.49 30.44
CA THR A 160 1.16 25.11 31.36
C THR A 160 1.17 26.02 32.56
N THR A 161 0.04 26.64 32.86
CA THR A 161 -0.14 27.61 33.96
C THR A 161 -1.25 27.19 34.91
N TRP A 162 -1.08 27.46 36.20
CA TRP A 162 -2.07 27.18 37.25
C TRP A 162 -1.94 28.15 38.42
N THR A 163 -2.94 28.20 39.30
CA THR A 163 -2.90 29.01 40.53
C THR A 163 -2.36 28.19 41.71
N ARG A 164 -1.30 28.67 42.37
CA ARG A 164 -0.67 27.99 43.51
C ARG A 164 -1.53 28.02 44.77
N VAL A 165 -1.44 26.96 45.57
CA VAL A 165 -2.10 26.90 46.88
C VAL A 165 -1.37 27.78 47.89
N GLY A 166 -2.14 28.54 48.68
CA GLY A 166 -1.66 29.31 49.83
C GLY A 166 -1.44 30.79 49.55
N ASN A 167 -1.07 31.19 48.33
CA ASN A 167 -0.78 32.59 48.00
C ASN A 167 -1.46 33.12 46.73
N GLY A 168 -2.21 32.29 46.00
CA GLY A 168 -2.89 32.69 44.76
C GLY A 168 -1.96 33.03 43.60
N ALA A 169 -0.66 32.78 43.73
CA ALA A 169 0.34 33.19 42.73
C ALA A 169 0.32 32.28 41.49
N ALA A 170 0.77 32.87 40.37
CA ALA A 170 1.17 32.22 39.13
C ALA A 170 2.09 30.99 39.32
N GLY A 171 1.64 29.77 39.02
CA GLY A 171 2.51 28.62 38.73
C GLY A 171 2.63 28.42 37.22
N SER A 172 3.83 28.11 36.72
CA SER A 172 4.03 27.79 35.30
C SER A 172 5.14 26.76 35.09
N VAL A 173 4.97 25.94 34.05
CA VAL A 173 6.00 25.08 33.47
C VAL A 173 6.05 25.35 31.96
N VAL A 174 7.26 25.52 31.44
CA VAL A 174 7.52 25.69 30.01
C VAL A 174 8.27 24.45 29.52
N MET A 175 7.75 23.81 28.48
CA MET A 175 8.40 22.71 27.78
C MET A 175 8.66 23.12 26.34
N ARG A 176 9.82 22.71 25.83
CA ARG A 176 10.23 23.00 24.45
C ARG A 176 10.68 21.71 23.78
N SER A 177 10.36 21.57 22.50
CA SER A 177 10.84 20.52 21.62
C SER A 177 11.19 21.13 20.27
N GLU A 178 12.05 20.48 19.52
CA GLU A 178 12.29 20.81 18.13
C GLU A 178 11.61 19.78 17.24
N ALA A 179 11.12 20.24 16.09
CA ALA A 179 10.45 19.48 15.07
C ALA A 179 11.14 19.76 13.74
N TYR A 180 11.65 18.72 13.09
CA TYR A 180 12.46 18.83 11.89
C TYR A 180 11.91 17.94 10.77
N ALA A 181 11.83 18.50 9.57
CA ALA A 181 11.61 17.71 8.36
C ALA A 181 12.71 18.02 7.34
N PRO A 182 13.63 17.07 7.07
CA PRO A 182 14.61 17.24 6.01
C PRO A 182 13.93 17.25 4.63
N SER A 183 14.54 17.95 3.68
CA SER A 183 14.15 17.83 2.27
C SER A 183 14.33 16.38 1.82
N GLY A 184 13.28 15.74 1.30
CA GLY A 184 13.37 14.35 0.84
C GLY A 184 12.16 13.45 1.10
N GLY A 185 11.00 13.98 1.51
CA GLY A 185 9.74 13.22 1.58
C GLY A 185 9.29 12.81 2.98
N CYS A 186 10.04 13.16 4.03
CA CYS A 186 9.55 13.13 5.40
C CYS A 186 8.73 14.38 5.69
N GLY A 187 7.56 14.23 6.30
CA GLY A 187 6.56 15.28 6.43
C GLY A 187 5.63 15.42 5.21
N ASP A 188 5.76 14.57 4.19
CA ASP A 188 4.81 14.47 3.07
C ASP A 188 3.52 13.78 3.52
N MET A 189 2.37 14.43 3.31
CA MET A 189 1.06 13.87 3.68
C MET A 189 0.75 12.54 2.98
N ALA A 190 1.31 12.29 1.79
CA ALA A 190 1.02 11.07 1.04
C ALA A 190 1.79 9.85 1.56
N ASN A 191 2.98 10.04 2.14
CA ASN A 191 3.92 8.94 2.39
C ASN A 191 4.49 8.88 3.81
N GLN A 192 4.69 10.04 4.47
CA GLN A 192 5.27 10.15 5.82
C GLN A 192 4.79 11.44 6.51
N PRO A 193 3.52 11.55 6.94
CA PRO A 193 3.00 12.81 7.49
C PRO A 193 3.67 13.22 8.81
N PHE A 194 4.19 12.27 9.60
CA PHE A 194 4.63 12.49 10.98
C PHE A 194 6.13 12.80 11.13
N LEU A 195 6.47 13.47 12.24
CA LEU A 195 7.82 13.79 12.69
C LEU A 195 8.56 12.55 13.22
N GLY A 196 8.83 11.58 12.36
CA GLY A 196 9.62 10.39 12.69
C GLY A 196 11.05 10.50 12.18
N ALA A 197 11.97 9.70 12.75
CA ALA A 197 13.24 9.44 12.08
C ALA A 197 12.95 8.86 10.70
N CYS A 198 13.35 9.59 9.66
CA CYS A 198 13.19 9.17 8.28
C CYS A 198 13.91 7.84 8.07
N GLN A 199 13.17 6.80 7.74
CA GLN A 199 13.75 5.55 7.25
C GLN A 199 13.68 5.53 5.72
N ALA A 200 14.55 4.75 5.10
CA ALA A 200 14.50 4.52 3.68
C ALA A 200 13.14 3.90 3.28
N LEU A 201 12.59 4.37 2.16
CA LEU A 201 11.36 3.82 1.59
C LEU A 201 11.72 2.78 0.55
N LEU A 202 11.13 1.59 0.70
CA LEU A 202 11.23 0.53 -0.28
C LEU A 202 9.84 0.05 -0.66
N ALA A 203 9.64 -0.16 -1.95
CA ALA A 203 8.42 -0.77 -2.48
C ALA A 203 8.78 -1.77 -3.57
N SER A 204 8.01 -2.84 -3.69
CA SER A 204 8.10 -3.74 -4.82
C SER A 204 6.75 -4.35 -5.11
N ASN A 205 6.46 -4.55 -6.39
CA ASN A 205 5.36 -5.41 -6.79
C ASN A 205 5.83 -6.40 -7.84
N GLY A 206 5.33 -7.62 -7.75
CA GLY A 206 5.60 -8.68 -8.71
C GLY A 206 4.28 -9.34 -9.07
N GLY A 207 4.05 -9.60 -10.34
CA GLY A 207 2.79 -10.18 -10.75
C GLY A 207 2.81 -10.77 -12.14
N SER A 208 1.75 -11.50 -12.43
CA SER A 208 1.51 -12.09 -13.72
C SER A 208 0.06 -11.89 -14.14
N ASN A 209 -0.11 -11.49 -15.39
CA ASN A 209 -1.41 -11.49 -16.03
C ASN A 209 -1.57 -12.80 -16.80
N GLY A 210 -2.68 -13.49 -16.55
CA GLY A 210 -3.14 -14.58 -17.40
C GLY A 210 -3.58 -14.07 -18.77
N PRO A 211 -3.73 -14.97 -19.77
CA PRO A 211 -4.29 -14.62 -21.05
C PRO A 211 -5.69 -13.99 -20.95
N ALA A 212 -6.03 -13.12 -21.89
CA ALA A 212 -7.34 -12.50 -22.00
C ALA A 212 -7.77 -12.39 -23.47
N VAL A 213 -9.07 -12.46 -23.71
CA VAL A 213 -9.68 -12.25 -25.03
C VAL A 213 -10.74 -11.18 -24.89
N TYR A 214 -10.71 -10.20 -25.78
CA TYR A 214 -11.65 -9.09 -25.86
C TYR A 214 -12.36 -9.12 -27.21
N PHE A 215 -13.67 -8.91 -27.20
CA PHE A 215 -14.53 -8.92 -28.36
C PHE A 215 -15.11 -7.53 -28.57
N THR A 216 -15.01 -7.04 -29.80
CA THR A 216 -15.58 -5.75 -30.22
C THR A 216 -16.23 -5.90 -31.59
N GLY A 217 -17.38 -5.26 -31.79
CA GLY A 217 -18.01 -5.20 -33.11
C GLY A 217 -17.15 -4.41 -34.10
N ALA A 218 -17.18 -4.80 -35.37
CA ALA A 218 -16.41 -4.15 -36.43
C ALA A 218 -17.25 -3.98 -37.70
N THR A 219 -16.93 -2.96 -38.50
CA THR A 219 -17.52 -2.81 -39.84
C THR A 219 -16.79 -3.75 -40.81
N PRO A 220 -17.50 -4.47 -41.69
CA PRO A 220 -16.86 -5.29 -42.71
C PRO A 220 -15.91 -4.48 -43.59
N PHE A 221 -14.81 -5.10 -44.02
CA PHE A 221 -13.80 -4.45 -44.85
C PHE A 221 -14.44 -3.92 -46.16
N GLY A 222 -14.19 -2.64 -46.49
CA GLY A 222 -14.75 -1.99 -47.68
C GLY A 222 -16.19 -1.47 -47.53
N SER A 223 -16.82 -1.62 -46.37
CA SER A 223 -18.09 -0.94 -46.07
C SER A 223 -17.83 0.50 -45.63
N PRO A 224 -18.73 1.46 -45.92
CA PRO A 224 -18.64 2.81 -45.36
C PRO A 224 -18.64 2.73 -43.83
N ALA A 225 -17.84 3.58 -43.18
CA ALA A 225 -17.83 3.68 -41.73
C ALA A 225 -19.24 4.01 -41.25
N VAL A 226 -19.86 3.13 -40.46
CA VAL A 226 -21.18 3.35 -39.88
C VAL A 226 -20.99 4.15 -38.58
N PRO A 227 -21.52 5.38 -38.46
CA PRO A 227 -21.52 6.09 -37.20
C PRO A 227 -22.44 5.38 -36.20
N GLY A 228 -21.89 4.85 -35.11
CA GLY A 228 -22.69 4.20 -34.05
C GLY A 228 -21.95 3.07 -33.34
N ILE A 229 -22.59 2.54 -32.29
CA ILE A 229 -22.09 1.37 -31.56
C ILE A 229 -22.39 0.11 -32.38
N VAL A 230 -21.35 -0.66 -32.74
CA VAL A 230 -21.48 -1.89 -33.51
C VAL A 230 -21.56 -3.08 -32.55
N PRO A 231 -22.62 -3.90 -32.59
CA PRO A 231 -22.72 -5.07 -31.72
C PRO A 231 -21.69 -6.14 -32.12
N VAL A 232 -21.25 -6.95 -31.15
CA VAL A 232 -20.28 -8.03 -31.36
C VAL A 232 -20.82 -9.10 -32.29
N LEU A 233 -22.13 -9.41 -32.20
CA LEU A 233 -22.83 -10.32 -33.09
C LEU A 233 -24.00 -9.64 -33.80
N PRO A 234 -24.34 -10.06 -35.02
CA PRO A 234 -25.47 -9.48 -35.77
C PRO A 234 -26.79 -9.72 -35.05
N GLY A 235 -27.51 -8.66 -34.72
CA GLY A 235 -28.78 -8.73 -34.00
C GLY A 235 -28.67 -8.78 -32.47
N SER A 236 -27.46 -8.72 -31.90
CA SER A 236 -27.23 -8.68 -30.46
C SER A 236 -27.24 -7.24 -29.93
N THR A 237 -27.54 -7.06 -28.64
CA THR A 237 -27.35 -5.79 -27.92
C THR A 237 -25.96 -5.69 -27.28
N VAL A 238 -25.17 -6.77 -27.28
CA VAL A 238 -23.84 -6.82 -26.67
C VAL A 238 -22.82 -6.13 -27.57
N VAL A 239 -22.09 -5.18 -26.99
CA VAL A 239 -21.17 -4.28 -27.70
C VAL A 239 -19.71 -4.58 -27.35
N SER A 240 -19.49 -5.15 -26.17
CA SER A 240 -18.20 -5.67 -25.74
C SER A 240 -18.38 -6.98 -25.00
N ALA A 241 -17.42 -7.88 -25.13
CA ALA A 241 -17.34 -9.06 -24.28
C ALA A 241 -15.88 -9.40 -23.99
N SER A 242 -15.61 -10.04 -22.87
CA SER A 242 -14.25 -10.46 -22.54
C SER A 242 -14.20 -11.73 -21.71
N MET A 243 -13.08 -12.43 -21.83
CA MET A 243 -12.71 -13.57 -21.00
C MET A 243 -11.30 -13.32 -20.50
N VAL A 244 -11.09 -13.39 -19.19
CA VAL A 244 -9.79 -13.13 -18.56
C VAL A 244 -9.42 -14.34 -17.72
N VAL A 245 -8.23 -14.91 -17.95
CA VAL A 245 -7.69 -16.03 -17.17
C VAL A 245 -7.10 -15.50 -15.85
N ALA A 246 -6.95 -16.40 -14.88
CA ALA A 246 -6.47 -16.09 -13.54
C ALA A 246 -5.19 -15.22 -13.53
N LYS A 247 -5.10 -14.36 -12.52
CA LYS A 247 -3.98 -13.43 -12.30
C LYS A 247 -3.40 -13.62 -10.91
N SER A 248 -2.13 -13.28 -10.76
CA SER A 248 -1.45 -13.35 -9.48
C SER A 248 -0.59 -12.11 -9.25
N GLY A 249 -0.50 -11.65 -8.00
CA GLY A 249 0.28 -10.46 -7.68
C GLY A 249 0.71 -10.44 -6.22
N VAL A 250 1.85 -9.81 -5.97
CA VAL A 250 2.42 -9.52 -4.65
C VAL A 250 2.82 -8.05 -4.64
N GLY A 251 2.48 -7.34 -3.57
CA GLY A 251 2.93 -5.98 -3.31
C GLY A 251 3.52 -5.88 -1.91
N ILE A 252 4.65 -5.19 -1.79
CA ILE A 252 5.33 -4.90 -0.53
C ILE A 252 5.63 -3.41 -0.46
N THR A 253 5.28 -2.80 0.65
CA THR A 253 5.73 -1.44 1.00
C THR A 253 6.41 -1.51 2.36
N SER A 254 7.58 -0.90 2.49
CA SER A 254 8.40 -1.05 3.68
C SER A 254 9.17 0.24 4.00
N GLN A 255 8.90 0.76 5.18
CA GLN A 255 9.59 1.91 5.80
C GLN A 255 9.91 1.54 7.26
N GLN A 256 9.26 2.20 8.24
CA GLN A 256 9.29 1.83 9.66
C GLN A 256 8.58 0.51 9.92
N SER A 257 7.46 0.29 9.23
CA SER A 257 6.77 -1.00 9.15
C SER A 257 6.76 -1.50 7.72
N SER A 258 6.57 -2.81 7.57
CA SER A 258 6.36 -3.49 6.30
C SER A 258 4.90 -3.92 6.23
N ALA A 259 4.27 -3.67 5.10
CA ALA A 259 2.96 -4.18 4.74
C ALA A 259 3.11 -5.00 3.46
N ILE A 260 2.53 -6.19 3.47
CA ILE A 260 2.57 -7.12 2.35
C ILE A 260 1.14 -7.47 1.97
N THR A 261 0.87 -7.53 0.68
CA THR A 261 -0.38 -8.08 0.13
C THR A 261 -0.05 -9.05 -0.99
N SER A 262 -0.56 -10.27 -0.89
CA SER A 262 -0.49 -11.29 -1.94
C SER A 262 -1.90 -11.61 -2.41
N THR A 263 -2.11 -11.67 -3.72
CA THR A 263 -3.43 -11.81 -4.34
C THR A 263 -3.46 -12.89 -5.41
N VAL A 264 -4.54 -13.65 -5.43
CA VAL A 264 -4.94 -14.53 -6.54
C VAL A 264 -6.32 -14.08 -6.99
N THR A 265 -6.52 -13.93 -8.30
CA THR A 265 -7.84 -13.70 -8.89
C THR A 265 -8.17 -14.84 -9.82
N HIS A 266 -9.39 -15.39 -9.72
CA HIS A 266 -9.86 -16.44 -10.63
C HIS A 266 -10.09 -15.91 -12.04
N ALA A 267 -10.29 -16.84 -12.99
CA ALA A 267 -10.73 -16.49 -14.32
C ALA A 267 -12.18 -16.00 -14.30
N ARG A 268 -12.53 -15.09 -15.22
CA ARG A 268 -13.87 -14.51 -15.36
C ARG A 268 -14.26 -14.33 -16.81
N SER A 269 -15.56 -14.25 -17.07
CA SER A 269 -16.11 -13.80 -18.34
C SER A 269 -17.15 -12.68 -18.12
N LEU A 270 -17.19 -11.75 -19.07
CA LEU A 270 -17.95 -10.51 -19.01
C LEU A 270 -18.59 -10.25 -20.37
N ALA A 271 -19.82 -9.77 -20.40
CA ALA A 271 -20.46 -9.19 -21.57
C ALA A 271 -21.17 -7.90 -21.18
N GLU A 272 -21.06 -6.89 -22.02
CA GLU A 272 -21.60 -5.55 -21.80
C GLU A 272 -22.48 -5.15 -22.97
N ASP A 273 -23.66 -4.60 -22.68
CA ASP A 273 -24.54 -4.05 -23.69
C ASP A 273 -24.32 -2.53 -23.90
N SER A 274 -25.02 -1.95 -24.88
CA SER A 274 -24.91 -0.51 -25.20
C SER A 274 -25.32 0.44 -24.06
N THR A 275 -25.96 -0.06 -23.00
CA THR A 275 -26.36 0.71 -21.82
C THR A 275 -25.35 0.61 -20.67
N GLY A 276 -24.29 -0.19 -20.84
CA GLY A 276 -23.33 -0.51 -19.80
C GLY A 276 -23.81 -1.57 -18.81
N THR A 277 -24.91 -2.28 -19.12
CA THR A 277 -25.39 -3.37 -18.27
C THR A 277 -24.43 -4.54 -18.42
N LEU A 278 -23.84 -4.97 -17.30
CA LEU A 278 -22.85 -6.04 -17.25
C LEU A 278 -23.53 -7.37 -16.91
N ALA A 279 -23.42 -8.34 -17.82
CA ALA A 279 -23.54 -9.74 -17.47
C ALA A 279 -22.12 -10.25 -17.13
N SER A 280 -21.83 -10.44 -15.84
CA SER A 280 -20.56 -10.97 -15.38
C SER A 280 -20.71 -12.35 -14.75
N SER A 281 -19.66 -13.16 -14.88
CA SER A 281 -19.51 -14.40 -14.14
C SER A 281 -18.05 -14.58 -13.72
N GLY A 282 -17.79 -14.90 -12.45
CA GLY A 282 -16.43 -15.10 -11.93
C GLY A 282 -15.74 -13.92 -11.23
N ASP A 283 -16.46 -12.82 -10.93
CA ASP A 283 -15.89 -11.55 -10.43
C ASP A 283 -15.54 -11.52 -8.92
N VAL A 284 -14.96 -12.59 -8.37
CA VAL A 284 -14.58 -12.63 -6.94
C VAL A 284 -13.05 -12.78 -6.81
N PRO A 285 -12.35 -11.88 -6.07
CA PRO A 285 -10.98 -12.12 -5.66
C PRO A 285 -10.91 -13.50 -4.98
N ALA A 286 -10.07 -14.38 -5.53
CA ALA A 286 -10.01 -15.78 -5.09
C ALA A 286 -9.40 -15.86 -3.69
N ALA A 287 -8.31 -15.12 -3.47
CA ALA A 287 -7.64 -14.98 -2.19
C ALA A 287 -6.89 -13.66 -2.11
N VAL A 288 -6.94 -13.06 -0.93
CA VAL A 288 -6.07 -11.97 -0.51
C VAL A 288 -5.45 -12.40 0.81
N ASN A 289 -4.11 -12.37 0.89
CA ASN A 289 -3.38 -12.59 2.13
C ASN A 289 -2.54 -11.35 2.43
N THR A 290 -2.71 -10.80 3.64
CA THR A 290 -2.06 -9.56 4.06
C THR A 290 -1.29 -9.77 5.34
N SER A 291 -0.07 -9.25 5.42
CA SER A 291 0.71 -9.26 6.66
C SER A 291 1.32 -7.89 6.96
N SER A 292 1.52 -7.62 8.25
CA SER A 292 2.20 -6.41 8.70
C SER A 292 2.98 -6.64 9.99
N ASN A 293 4.10 -5.94 10.14
CA ASN A 293 4.82 -5.86 11.42
C ASN A 293 4.50 -4.58 12.20
N ASP A 294 3.45 -3.84 11.80
CA ASP A 294 2.92 -2.69 12.54
C ASP A 294 2.06 -3.15 13.73
N VAL A 295 2.70 -3.79 14.70
CA VAL A 295 2.05 -4.43 15.86
C VAL A 295 1.34 -3.45 16.80
N GLY A 296 1.53 -2.14 16.63
CA GLY A 296 0.93 -1.08 17.46
C GLY A 296 -0.35 -0.48 16.89
N SER A 297 -0.63 -0.67 15.60
CA SER A 297 -1.77 -0.04 14.92
C SER A 297 -3.04 -0.86 15.05
N THR A 298 -4.15 -0.20 15.39
CA THR A 298 -5.47 -0.84 15.43
C THR A 298 -5.86 -1.29 14.03
N GLY A 299 -6.18 -2.57 13.86
CA GLY A 299 -6.56 -3.14 12.56
C GLY A 299 -5.39 -3.53 11.65
N ALA A 300 -4.16 -3.49 12.15
CA ALA A 300 -3.00 -3.99 11.41
C ALA A 300 -3.15 -5.48 11.09
N ALA A 301 -2.72 -5.88 9.89
CA ALA A 301 -2.71 -7.28 9.49
C ALA A 301 -1.73 -8.09 10.36
N PRO A 302 -2.02 -9.37 10.68
CA PRO A 302 -1.11 -10.21 11.46
C PRO A 302 0.29 -10.30 10.84
N ALA A 303 1.34 -10.46 11.65
CA ALA A 303 2.70 -10.63 11.16
C ALA A 303 2.90 -11.93 10.34
N ASN A 304 2.11 -12.96 10.63
CA ASN A 304 2.16 -14.25 9.95
C ASN A 304 0.76 -14.87 9.84
N PRO A 305 -0.11 -14.33 8.97
CA PRO A 305 -1.38 -14.98 8.69
C PRO A 305 -1.14 -16.39 8.13
N PRO A 306 -2.07 -17.34 8.37
CA PRO A 306 -2.05 -18.62 7.66
C PRO A 306 -2.05 -18.41 6.14
N ASP A 307 -1.45 -19.35 5.41
CA ASP A 307 -1.51 -19.37 3.95
C ASP A 307 -2.98 -19.43 3.50
N VAL A 308 -3.36 -18.55 2.56
CA VAL A 308 -4.70 -18.59 1.97
C VAL A 308 -4.64 -19.46 0.72
N VAL A 309 -5.18 -20.66 0.84
CA VAL A 309 -5.29 -21.61 -0.27
C VAL A 309 -6.66 -21.45 -0.91
N VAL A 310 -6.68 -21.24 -2.22
CA VAL A 310 -7.89 -21.32 -3.02
C VAL A 310 -7.82 -22.58 -3.84
N SER A 311 -8.83 -23.41 -3.67
CA SER A 311 -9.09 -24.55 -4.52
C SER A 311 -10.53 -24.47 -4.98
N GLY A 312 -10.78 -24.77 -6.25
CA GLY A 312 -12.14 -24.93 -6.74
C GLY A 312 -12.48 -24.15 -8.00
N SER A 313 -13.56 -24.61 -8.61
CA SER A 313 -14.26 -23.93 -9.68
C SER A 313 -15.07 -22.78 -9.10
N VAL A 314 -15.09 -21.64 -9.79
CA VAL A 314 -16.34 -20.89 -9.84
C VAL A 314 -17.31 -21.86 -10.51
N SER A 315 -18.19 -22.49 -9.72
CA SER A 315 -19.18 -23.44 -10.18
C SER A 315 -20.55 -22.76 -10.18
N PRO A 316 -21.29 -22.76 -11.29
CA PRO A 316 -20.90 -23.33 -12.59
C PRO A 316 -19.75 -22.56 -13.25
N VAL A 317 -19.00 -23.24 -14.14
CA VAL A 317 -18.00 -22.61 -15.02
C VAL A 317 -18.62 -21.31 -15.54
N PRO A 318 -17.95 -20.15 -15.39
CA PRO A 318 -18.49 -18.87 -15.85
C PRO A 318 -18.56 -18.88 -17.39
N VAL A 319 -19.65 -19.47 -17.91
CA VAL A 319 -19.99 -19.52 -19.32
C VAL A 319 -20.94 -18.37 -19.60
N THR A 320 -20.41 -17.33 -20.23
CA THR A 320 -21.26 -16.27 -20.78
C THR A 320 -21.60 -16.65 -22.21
N SER A 321 -22.88 -16.90 -22.48
CA SER A 321 -23.39 -17.16 -23.82
C SER A 321 -24.13 -15.92 -24.34
N ILE A 322 -23.75 -15.48 -25.54
CA ILE A 322 -24.37 -14.36 -26.24
C ILE A 322 -25.04 -14.94 -27.50
N PRO A 323 -26.30 -15.39 -27.42
CA PRO A 323 -27.05 -15.86 -28.57
C PRO A 323 -27.53 -14.69 -29.43
N SER A 324 -27.52 -14.85 -30.74
CA SER A 324 -28.00 -13.86 -31.70
C SER A 324 -28.42 -14.53 -33.02
N GLY A 325 -29.68 -14.96 -33.11
CA GLY A 325 -30.20 -15.69 -34.26
C GLY A 325 -29.41 -16.99 -34.51
N PRO A 326 -28.82 -17.20 -35.70
CA PRO A 326 -28.01 -18.39 -35.99
C PRO A 326 -26.60 -18.33 -35.38
N TRP A 327 -26.19 -17.19 -34.82
CA TRP A 327 -24.87 -16.99 -34.23
C TRP A 327 -24.94 -17.11 -32.71
N ALA A 328 -23.94 -17.71 -32.08
CA ALA A 328 -23.76 -17.60 -30.64
C ALA A 328 -22.28 -17.50 -30.28
N LEU A 329 -21.94 -16.58 -29.39
CA LEU A 329 -20.60 -16.49 -28.80
C LEU A 329 -20.64 -17.14 -27.41
N SER A 330 -19.75 -18.11 -27.18
CA SER A 330 -19.61 -18.80 -25.90
C SER A 330 -18.25 -18.45 -25.29
N LEU A 331 -18.25 -17.93 -24.07
CA LEU A 331 -17.06 -17.56 -23.31
C LEU A 331 -16.98 -18.42 -22.06
N ALA A 332 -16.16 -19.46 -22.08
CA ALA A 332 -15.95 -20.37 -20.95
C ALA A 332 -14.59 -20.08 -20.30
N ALA A 333 -14.61 -19.28 -19.22
CA ALA A 333 -13.42 -19.06 -18.41
C ALA A 333 -13.06 -20.33 -17.63
N GLY A 334 -11.78 -20.68 -17.59
CA GLY A 334 -11.29 -21.92 -16.96
C GLY A 334 -11.63 -21.99 -15.48
N SER A 335 -12.12 -23.15 -15.04
CA SER A 335 -12.49 -23.41 -13.65
C SER A 335 -11.45 -24.29 -12.94
N GLY A 336 -11.38 -24.28 -11.61
CA GLY A 336 -10.53 -25.21 -10.87
C GLY A 336 -9.06 -24.80 -10.79
N VAL A 337 -8.74 -23.54 -11.14
CA VAL A 337 -7.42 -22.96 -10.87
C VAL A 337 -7.22 -22.93 -9.37
N SER A 338 -6.21 -23.65 -8.90
CA SER A 338 -5.80 -23.60 -7.50
C SER A 338 -4.71 -22.55 -7.33
N GLY A 339 -4.73 -21.85 -6.21
CA GLY A 339 -3.70 -20.87 -5.89
C GLY A 339 -3.41 -20.80 -4.40
N VAL A 340 -2.21 -20.37 -4.06
CA VAL A 340 -1.79 -20.15 -2.68
C VAL A 340 -1.24 -18.74 -2.57
N ALA A 341 -1.85 -17.91 -1.74
CA ALA A 341 -1.36 -16.58 -1.40
C ALA A 341 -0.72 -16.61 0.00
N LYS A 342 0.56 -16.26 0.07
CA LYS A 342 1.36 -16.19 1.29
C LYS A 342 1.81 -14.77 1.55
N ALA A 343 1.72 -14.31 2.80
CA ALA A 343 2.28 -13.04 3.23
C ALA A 343 2.84 -13.22 4.64
N SER A 344 4.06 -12.75 4.90
CA SER A 344 4.68 -12.90 6.22
C SER A 344 5.74 -11.85 6.47
N THR A 345 5.90 -11.45 7.72
CA THR A 345 7.05 -10.67 8.20
C THR A 345 8.01 -11.49 9.06
N VAL A 346 7.76 -12.80 9.24
CA VAL A 346 8.53 -13.66 10.15
C VAL A 346 8.93 -15.00 9.53
N ALA A 347 8.10 -15.58 8.68
CA ALA A 347 8.33 -16.86 8.02
C ALA A 347 8.77 -16.66 6.56
N SER A 348 9.41 -17.67 5.99
CA SER A 348 9.75 -17.66 4.56
C SER A 348 8.50 -17.87 3.70
N CYS A 349 8.31 -17.02 2.70
CA CYS A 349 7.18 -17.10 1.76
C CYS A 349 7.52 -17.87 0.48
N ALA A 350 8.79 -17.84 0.06
CA ALA A 350 9.25 -18.46 -1.18
C ALA A 350 10.69 -18.97 -1.02
N ALA A 351 11.02 -20.01 -1.80
CA ALA A 351 12.38 -20.52 -1.85
C ALA A 351 13.37 -19.41 -2.24
N GLY A 352 14.43 -19.26 -1.45
CA GLY A 352 15.43 -18.21 -1.63
C GLY A 352 15.19 -16.94 -0.82
N ILE A 353 14.01 -16.78 -0.19
CA ILE A 353 13.73 -15.71 0.77
C ILE A 353 13.90 -16.28 2.20
N PRO A 354 14.90 -15.83 2.98
CA PRO A 354 15.10 -16.29 4.35
C PRO A 354 13.91 -15.94 5.27
N ALA A 355 13.76 -16.68 6.36
CA ALA A 355 12.84 -16.30 7.44
C ALA A 355 13.26 -14.95 8.06
N ALA A 356 12.32 -14.30 8.76
CA ALA A 356 12.46 -12.95 9.34
C ALA A 356 12.68 -11.81 8.32
N GLN A 357 12.59 -12.08 7.01
CA GLN A 357 12.53 -11.08 5.97
C GLN A 357 11.05 -10.87 5.56
N PRO A 358 10.51 -9.64 5.58
CA PRO A 358 9.17 -9.39 5.09
C PRO A 358 9.00 -9.82 3.64
N CYS A 359 8.01 -10.65 3.36
CA CYS A 359 7.83 -11.27 2.06
C CYS A 359 6.38 -11.57 1.73
N GLY A 360 6.12 -11.70 0.44
CA GLY A 360 4.91 -12.25 -0.11
C GLY A 360 5.23 -13.20 -1.24
N ALA A 361 4.41 -14.22 -1.41
CA ALA A 361 4.52 -15.14 -2.53
C ALA A 361 3.14 -15.61 -2.95
N VAL A 362 3.01 -15.84 -4.23
CA VAL A 362 1.81 -16.41 -4.81
C VAL A 362 2.18 -17.50 -5.80
N THR A 363 1.42 -18.58 -5.81
CA THR A 363 1.48 -19.60 -6.86
C THR A 363 0.07 -19.90 -7.34
N THR A 364 -0.06 -20.19 -8.63
CA THR A 364 -1.29 -20.64 -9.29
C THR A 364 -0.96 -21.82 -10.18
N SER A 365 -1.82 -22.85 -10.16
CA SER A 365 -1.64 -24.06 -10.96
C SER A 365 -2.97 -24.76 -11.25
N GLY A 366 -2.95 -25.61 -12.28
CA GLY A 366 -4.09 -26.46 -12.64
C GLY A 366 -5.25 -25.72 -13.28
N GLY A 367 -6.43 -26.32 -13.20
CA GLY A 367 -7.68 -25.84 -13.78
C GLY A 367 -8.10 -26.57 -15.06
N ALA A 368 -9.25 -26.17 -15.58
CA ALA A 368 -9.70 -26.53 -16.92
C ALA A 368 -9.20 -25.47 -17.92
N ALA A 369 -9.10 -25.87 -19.19
CA ALA A 369 -8.79 -24.94 -20.26
C ALA A 369 -9.85 -23.82 -20.32
N SER A 370 -9.40 -22.60 -20.65
CA SER A 370 -10.32 -21.50 -20.97
C SER A 370 -10.57 -21.50 -22.47
N SER A 371 -11.80 -21.24 -22.90
CA SER A 371 -12.13 -21.22 -24.33
C SER A 371 -13.17 -20.18 -24.66
N ALA A 372 -12.97 -19.50 -25.79
CA ALA A 372 -13.97 -18.68 -26.44
C ALA A 372 -14.26 -19.26 -27.81
N ALA A 373 -15.54 -19.36 -28.19
CA ALA A 373 -15.94 -19.98 -29.44
C ALA A 373 -17.16 -19.33 -30.07
N LEU A 374 -17.15 -19.21 -31.39
CA LEU A 374 -18.31 -18.86 -32.20
C LEU A 374 -19.02 -20.14 -32.63
N ILE A 375 -20.31 -20.22 -32.36
CA ILE A 375 -21.19 -21.31 -32.76
C ILE A 375 -22.10 -20.79 -33.87
N VAL A 376 -22.20 -21.55 -34.96
CA VAL A 376 -23.01 -21.22 -36.14
C VAL A 376 -24.09 -22.26 -36.33
N ALA A 377 -25.33 -21.80 -36.48
CA ALA A 377 -26.55 -22.61 -36.63
C ALA A 377 -26.65 -23.73 -35.57
N GLY A 378 -26.20 -23.46 -34.34
CA GLY A 378 -26.24 -24.38 -33.20
C GLY A 378 -25.37 -25.64 -33.30
N THR A 379 -24.61 -25.81 -34.40
CA THR A 379 -23.97 -27.10 -34.71
C THR A 379 -22.49 -26.98 -35.09
N THR A 380 -22.09 -25.91 -35.78
CA THR A 380 -20.70 -25.73 -36.21
C THR A 380 -19.96 -24.85 -35.22
N ASN A 381 -18.83 -25.34 -34.70
CA ASN A 381 -18.03 -24.66 -33.69
C ASN A 381 -16.72 -24.11 -34.27
N PHE A 382 -16.45 -22.83 -34.01
CA PHE A 382 -15.21 -22.13 -34.36
C PHE A 382 -14.52 -21.67 -33.07
N PRO A 383 -13.55 -22.45 -32.53
CA PRO A 383 -12.78 -22.02 -31.39
C PRO A 383 -11.97 -20.76 -31.74
N ILE A 384 -12.36 -19.64 -31.16
CA ILE A 384 -11.73 -18.34 -31.39
C ILE A 384 -10.39 -18.28 -30.66
N ALA A 385 -10.40 -18.72 -29.41
CA ALA A 385 -9.21 -18.80 -28.58
C ALA A 385 -9.39 -19.96 -27.59
N THR A 386 -8.37 -20.81 -27.47
CA THR A 386 -8.30 -21.82 -26.42
C THR A 386 -6.97 -21.68 -25.69
N PHE A 387 -7.01 -21.76 -24.37
CA PHE A 387 -5.86 -21.68 -23.50
C PHE A 387 -5.80 -22.95 -22.66
N ALA A 388 -4.82 -23.80 -22.91
CA ALA A 388 -4.52 -24.87 -21.97
C ALA A 388 -3.98 -24.29 -20.66
N THR A 389 -4.06 -25.09 -19.61
CA THR A 389 -3.63 -24.72 -18.27
C THR A 389 -2.16 -24.34 -18.23
N GLY A 390 -1.85 -23.32 -17.44
CA GLY A 390 -0.49 -22.90 -17.14
C GLY A 390 -0.21 -22.92 -15.65
N THR A 391 0.98 -22.45 -15.29
CA THR A 391 1.32 -22.11 -13.91
C THR A 391 1.77 -20.68 -13.85
N SER A 392 1.58 -20.03 -12.72
CA SER A 392 2.26 -18.78 -12.46
C SER A 392 2.65 -18.64 -11.01
N SER A 393 3.79 -18.00 -10.77
CA SER A 393 4.25 -17.59 -9.47
C SER A 393 4.70 -16.14 -9.50
N ALA A 394 4.51 -15.45 -8.39
CA ALA A 394 5.15 -14.17 -8.14
C ALA A 394 5.62 -14.09 -6.69
N PHE A 395 6.62 -13.27 -6.44
CA PHE A 395 7.16 -13.04 -5.12
C PHE A 395 7.56 -11.58 -4.95
N GLY A 396 7.58 -11.15 -3.70
CA GLY A 396 8.24 -9.94 -3.24
C GLY A 396 9.01 -10.25 -1.96
N GLY A 397 10.14 -9.60 -1.76
CA GLY A 397 10.91 -9.71 -0.52
C GLY A 397 11.60 -8.40 -0.16
N ARG A 398 11.52 -8.02 1.12
CA ARG A 398 12.34 -6.98 1.75
C ARG A 398 13.43 -7.65 2.56
N PHE A 399 14.68 -7.36 2.21
CA PHE A 399 15.87 -7.96 2.81
C PHE A 399 16.61 -6.91 3.62
N THR A 400 16.70 -7.11 4.93
CA THR A 400 17.36 -6.18 5.87
C THR A 400 18.57 -6.82 6.56
N THR A 401 18.47 -8.09 6.94
CA THR A 401 19.50 -8.77 7.76
C THR A 401 20.10 -10.01 7.12
N THR A 402 19.37 -10.70 6.25
CA THR A 402 19.86 -11.90 5.56
C THR A 402 19.60 -11.77 4.07
N PRO A 403 20.64 -11.92 3.21
CA PRO A 403 20.50 -11.74 1.77
C PRO A 403 19.62 -12.83 1.15
N GLY A 404 19.01 -12.50 0.01
CA GLY A 404 18.32 -13.46 -0.82
C GLY A 404 19.28 -14.31 -1.66
N THR A 405 18.76 -15.36 -2.28
CA THR A 405 19.49 -16.13 -3.30
C THR A 405 19.49 -15.41 -4.66
N VAL A 406 20.34 -15.88 -5.58
CA VAL A 406 20.38 -15.37 -6.97
C VAL A 406 19.04 -15.44 -7.70
N SER A 407 18.15 -16.37 -7.34
CA SER A 407 16.82 -16.51 -7.97
C SER A 407 15.84 -15.42 -7.53
N VAL A 408 15.99 -14.87 -6.32
CA VAL A 408 15.11 -13.81 -5.79
C VAL A 408 15.75 -12.42 -5.78
N GLY A 409 17.07 -12.31 -5.95
CA GLY A 409 17.80 -11.04 -5.91
C GLY A 409 18.18 -10.64 -4.49
N CYS A 410 18.66 -9.41 -4.31
CA CYS A 410 19.14 -8.85 -3.06
C CYS A 410 20.21 -9.73 -2.40
N THR A 411 21.19 -10.18 -3.20
CA THR A 411 22.28 -11.07 -2.76
C THR A 411 23.35 -10.37 -1.91
N ALA A 412 23.37 -9.04 -1.93
CA ALA A 412 24.24 -8.20 -1.10
C ALA A 412 23.38 -7.17 -0.35
N LEU A 413 23.61 -7.02 0.95
CA LEU A 413 22.88 -6.08 1.79
C LEU A 413 23.84 -5.09 2.45
N THR A 414 23.47 -3.81 2.42
CA THR A 414 24.13 -2.75 3.19
C THR A 414 23.08 -1.73 3.63
N GLY A 415 23.37 -0.98 4.70
CA GLY A 415 22.51 0.11 5.19
C GLY A 415 21.05 -0.32 5.41
N ALA A 416 20.11 0.34 4.73
CA ALA A 416 18.69 0.06 4.81
C ALA A 416 18.26 -1.26 4.14
N GLY A 417 19.18 -1.96 3.48
CA GLY A 417 18.94 -3.23 2.81
C GLY A 417 18.51 -3.09 1.36
N CYS A 418 17.72 -4.06 0.90
CA CYS A 418 17.29 -4.21 -0.48
C CYS A 418 15.85 -4.75 -0.54
N ILE A 419 15.15 -4.45 -1.62
CA ILE A 419 13.84 -5.02 -1.94
C ILE A 419 13.90 -5.62 -3.34
N SER A 420 13.25 -6.76 -3.50
CA SER A 420 13.10 -7.41 -4.80
C SER A 420 11.67 -7.85 -5.04
N ALA A 421 11.38 -8.03 -6.33
CA ALA A 421 10.17 -8.68 -6.80
C ALA A 421 10.50 -9.48 -8.05
N GLY A 422 9.67 -10.49 -8.30
CA GLY A 422 9.73 -11.24 -9.53
C GLY A 422 8.45 -11.99 -9.80
N ALA A 423 8.30 -12.38 -11.05
CA ALA A 423 7.20 -13.20 -11.51
C ALA A 423 7.71 -14.18 -12.56
N GLN A 424 7.09 -15.36 -12.58
CA GLN A 424 7.32 -16.38 -13.58
C GLN A 424 5.99 -17.00 -13.97
N ARG A 425 5.84 -17.36 -15.24
CA ARG A 425 4.68 -18.15 -15.67
C ARG A 425 5.03 -19.10 -16.79
N THR A 426 4.20 -20.11 -16.91
CA THR A 426 4.16 -21.02 -18.04
C THR A 426 2.78 -20.97 -18.66
N LEU A 427 2.70 -21.01 -19.99
CA LEU A 427 1.45 -21.16 -20.72
C LEU A 427 1.40 -22.53 -21.37
N GLY A 428 0.24 -23.18 -21.26
CA GLY A 428 -0.04 -24.38 -22.02
C GLY A 428 -0.22 -24.10 -23.50
N ALA A 429 -0.33 -25.17 -24.29
CA ALA A 429 -0.63 -25.05 -25.71
C ALA A 429 -1.93 -24.25 -25.92
N SER A 430 -1.90 -23.29 -26.84
CA SER A 430 -3.03 -22.40 -27.10
C SER A 430 -3.27 -22.31 -28.60
N THR A 431 -4.53 -22.24 -29.02
CA THR A 431 -4.90 -22.12 -30.44
C THR A 431 -5.84 -20.95 -30.65
N PHE A 432 -5.71 -20.29 -31.80
CA PHE A 432 -6.49 -19.10 -32.14
C PHE A 432 -7.01 -19.22 -33.56
N ALA A 433 -8.26 -18.78 -33.74
CA ALA A 433 -8.97 -18.85 -35.01
C ALA A 433 -8.93 -20.26 -35.63
N ALA A 434 -9.41 -21.23 -34.84
CA ALA A 434 -9.62 -22.59 -35.27
C ALA A 434 -11.01 -22.74 -35.90
N GLY A 435 -11.13 -23.68 -36.83
CA GLY A 435 -12.40 -23.95 -37.50
C GLY A 435 -12.29 -25.01 -38.58
N PRO A 436 -13.44 -25.53 -39.06
CA PRO A 436 -13.51 -26.48 -40.17
C PRO A 436 -13.31 -25.78 -41.52
N TRP A 437 -12.23 -25.03 -41.70
CA TRP A 437 -12.00 -24.19 -42.88
C TRP A 437 -12.03 -25.01 -44.19
N THR A 438 -12.69 -24.48 -45.22
CA THR A 438 -12.92 -25.18 -46.49
C THR A 438 -11.82 -24.98 -47.54
N SER A 439 -10.88 -24.07 -47.31
CA SER A 439 -9.76 -23.85 -48.24
C SER A 439 -8.85 -25.09 -48.31
N PRO A 440 -8.50 -25.59 -49.51
CA PRO A 440 -7.59 -26.72 -49.65
C PRO A 440 -6.24 -26.35 -49.00
N SER A 441 -5.72 -27.21 -48.13
CA SER A 441 -4.54 -27.01 -47.26
C SER A 441 -4.71 -26.10 -46.03
N ALA A 442 -5.92 -25.61 -45.75
CA ALA A 442 -6.15 -24.81 -44.55
C ALA A 442 -5.80 -25.58 -43.26
N PRO A 443 -5.06 -24.96 -42.34
CA PRO A 443 -4.72 -25.60 -41.08
C PRO A 443 -5.95 -25.67 -40.18
N THR A 444 -5.90 -26.48 -39.13
CA THR A 444 -6.97 -26.54 -38.12
C THR A 444 -7.13 -25.22 -37.35
N SER A 445 -6.09 -24.38 -37.31
CA SER A 445 -6.07 -23.07 -36.69
C SER A 445 -5.09 -22.12 -37.36
N LEU A 446 -5.39 -20.83 -37.37
CA LEU A 446 -4.54 -19.81 -38.00
C LEU A 446 -3.29 -19.48 -37.19
N VAL A 447 -3.37 -19.56 -35.87
CA VAL A 447 -2.23 -19.28 -34.96
C VAL A 447 -2.21 -20.31 -33.85
N GLN A 448 -1.03 -20.81 -33.49
CA GLN A 448 -0.84 -21.72 -32.36
C GLN A 448 0.35 -21.25 -31.51
N LEU A 449 0.19 -21.29 -30.20
CA LEU A 449 1.30 -21.28 -29.27
C LEU A 449 1.58 -22.72 -28.88
N ALA A 450 2.78 -23.21 -29.18
CA ALA A 450 3.22 -24.52 -28.72
C ALA A 450 3.23 -24.56 -27.18
N GLY A 451 2.98 -25.74 -26.60
CA GLY A 451 3.12 -25.92 -25.16
C GLY A 451 4.54 -25.59 -24.68
N GLY A 452 4.65 -25.14 -23.44
CA GLY A 452 5.95 -24.84 -22.83
C GLY A 452 6.46 -23.42 -23.09
N TYR A 453 5.58 -22.48 -23.48
CA TYR A 453 5.92 -21.06 -23.40
C TYR A 453 6.20 -20.70 -21.94
N THR A 454 7.33 -20.06 -21.68
CA THR A 454 7.68 -19.58 -20.35
C THR A 454 8.21 -18.16 -20.42
N ASP A 455 7.86 -17.34 -19.43
CA ASP A 455 8.53 -16.07 -19.20
C ASP A 455 8.75 -15.81 -17.72
N SER A 456 9.76 -14.99 -17.42
CA SER A 456 10.04 -14.54 -16.07
C SER A 456 10.68 -13.16 -16.07
N VAL A 457 10.44 -12.42 -14.98
CA VAL A 457 11.03 -11.12 -14.69
C VAL A 457 11.48 -11.10 -13.24
N ARG A 458 12.64 -10.52 -12.98
CA ARG A 458 13.14 -10.21 -11.63
C ARG A 458 13.78 -8.84 -11.61
N VAL A 459 13.43 -8.07 -10.59
CA VAL A 459 14.00 -6.75 -10.32
C VAL A 459 14.41 -6.62 -8.86
N GLU A 460 15.35 -5.73 -8.60
CA GLU A 460 15.84 -5.42 -7.25
C GLU A 460 16.29 -3.97 -7.15
N ARG A 461 16.04 -3.35 -5.99
CA ARG A 461 16.51 -2.01 -5.64
C ARG A 461 16.90 -1.96 -4.18
N GLY A 462 17.95 -1.24 -3.88
CA GLY A 462 18.52 -1.17 -2.54
C GLY A 462 19.80 -0.38 -2.55
N VAL A 463 20.40 -0.18 -1.38
CA VAL A 463 21.62 0.63 -1.20
C VAL A 463 22.75 0.16 -2.14
N SER A 464 22.88 -1.15 -2.35
CA SER A 464 23.89 -1.76 -3.21
C SER A 464 23.39 -2.09 -4.63
N GLN A 465 22.13 -1.81 -4.94
CA GLN A 465 21.44 -2.22 -6.18
C GLN A 465 20.81 -1.02 -6.92
N LEU A 466 21.38 0.18 -6.78
CA LEU A 466 20.83 1.41 -7.36
C LEU A 466 20.70 1.33 -8.90
N ALA A 467 21.67 0.66 -9.55
CA ALA A 467 21.76 0.52 -11.00
C ALA A 467 21.59 -0.93 -11.51
N THR A 468 21.19 -1.88 -10.66
CA THR A 468 21.05 -3.28 -11.08
C THR A 468 20.01 -3.40 -12.18
N THR A 469 20.35 -4.10 -13.27
CA THR A 469 19.44 -4.32 -14.39
C THR A 469 18.42 -5.42 -14.08
N ALA A 470 17.25 -5.36 -14.73
CA ALA A 470 16.27 -6.42 -14.63
C ALA A 470 16.80 -7.71 -15.26
N THR A 471 16.49 -8.85 -14.66
CA THR A 471 16.69 -10.17 -15.28
C THR A 471 15.37 -10.61 -15.90
N MET A 472 15.37 -10.84 -17.21
CA MET A 472 14.18 -11.23 -17.95
C MET A 472 14.48 -12.44 -18.82
N THR A 473 13.62 -13.45 -18.78
CA THR A 473 13.69 -14.61 -19.68
C THR A 473 12.35 -14.81 -20.34
N ARG A 474 12.38 -15.31 -21.58
CA ARG A 474 11.18 -15.58 -22.37
C ARG A 474 11.53 -16.57 -23.46
N THR A 475 10.81 -17.68 -23.52
CA THR A 475 11.02 -18.76 -24.48
C THR A 475 9.69 -19.35 -24.91
N GLY A 476 9.59 -19.77 -26.16
CA GLY A 476 8.43 -20.47 -26.68
C GLY A 476 8.47 -20.54 -28.20
N THR A 477 7.46 -21.19 -28.77
CA THR A 477 7.31 -21.29 -30.24
C THR A 477 5.89 -20.93 -30.60
N LEU A 478 5.74 -19.97 -31.51
CA LEU A 478 4.45 -19.60 -32.10
C LEU A 478 4.44 -20.05 -33.56
N THR A 479 3.36 -20.65 -34.02
CA THR A 479 3.15 -20.98 -35.42
C THR A 479 1.98 -20.19 -36.00
N TYR A 480 2.05 -19.82 -37.28
CA TYR A 480 0.98 -19.10 -37.95
C TYR A 480 0.82 -19.50 -39.41
N TRP A 481 -0.41 -19.39 -39.93
CA TRP A 481 -0.76 -19.71 -41.31
C TRP A 481 -0.37 -18.60 -42.29
N ASN A 482 0.52 -18.90 -43.24
CA ASN A 482 0.92 -17.92 -44.26
C ASN A 482 0.16 -18.05 -45.60
N GLY A 483 -0.77 -18.99 -45.72
CA GLY A 483 -1.51 -19.27 -46.96
C GLY A 483 -1.12 -20.57 -47.68
N THR A 484 0.04 -21.15 -47.33
CA THR A 484 0.51 -22.42 -47.91
C THR A 484 0.96 -23.44 -46.87
N ALA A 485 1.56 -22.98 -45.76
CA ALA A 485 2.00 -23.82 -44.66
C ALA A 485 1.94 -23.07 -43.32
N LEU A 486 2.04 -23.82 -42.21
CA LEU A 486 2.31 -23.22 -40.90
C LEU A 486 3.78 -22.80 -40.82
N GLN A 487 4.03 -21.54 -40.50
CA GLN A 487 5.35 -20.97 -40.27
C GLN A 487 5.64 -20.91 -38.78
N SER A 488 6.85 -21.29 -38.37
CA SER A 488 7.27 -21.28 -36.96
C SER A 488 8.12 -20.05 -36.63
N VAL A 489 7.86 -19.46 -35.46
CA VAL A 489 8.58 -18.32 -34.90
C VAL A 489 9.02 -18.68 -33.49
N THR A 490 10.33 -18.65 -33.26
CA THR A 490 10.89 -18.82 -31.91
C THR A 490 10.75 -17.51 -31.14
N ILE A 491 10.09 -17.56 -29.99
CA ILE A 491 9.93 -16.42 -29.10
C ILE A 491 11.16 -16.32 -28.19
N THR A 492 11.79 -15.15 -28.18
CA THR A 492 12.94 -14.79 -27.34
C THR A 492 12.66 -13.45 -26.63
N PRO A 493 13.45 -13.07 -25.61
CA PRO A 493 13.25 -11.78 -24.92
C PRO A 493 13.42 -10.56 -25.83
N SER A 494 14.20 -10.67 -26.90
CA SER A 494 14.50 -9.57 -27.83
C SER A 494 13.59 -9.52 -29.06
N LEU A 495 12.70 -10.50 -29.24
CA LEU A 495 11.86 -10.57 -30.44
C LEU A 495 10.86 -9.41 -30.46
N SER A 496 10.92 -8.62 -31.54
CA SER A 496 9.91 -7.65 -31.92
C SER A 496 9.46 -7.97 -33.34
N ALA A 497 8.19 -8.30 -33.53
CA ALA A 497 7.70 -8.74 -34.83
C ALA A 497 6.20 -8.50 -35.00
N ASN A 498 5.79 -8.30 -36.25
CA ASN A 498 4.39 -8.29 -36.64
C ASN A 498 4.19 -9.28 -37.80
N TYR A 499 3.17 -10.13 -37.70
CA TYR A 499 2.79 -11.08 -38.74
C TYR A 499 1.31 -10.92 -39.08
N THR A 500 0.93 -11.29 -40.30
CA THR A 500 -0.47 -11.36 -40.72
C THR A 500 -0.70 -12.72 -41.36
N THR A 501 -1.77 -13.40 -40.96
CA THR A 501 -2.12 -14.69 -41.54
C THR A 501 -2.80 -14.50 -42.89
N ALA A 502 -2.68 -15.48 -43.78
CA ALA A 502 -3.57 -15.52 -44.93
C ALA A 502 -5.02 -15.76 -44.47
N GLY A 503 -5.98 -15.27 -45.26
CA GLY A 503 -7.39 -15.45 -44.98
C GLY A 503 -7.86 -16.89 -45.18
N VAL A 504 -8.77 -17.32 -44.33
CA VAL A 504 -9.50 -18.59 -44.48
C VAL A 504 -10.99 -18.33 -44.53
N SER A 505 -11.73 -19.26 -45.12
CA SER A 505 -13.18 -19.23 -45.12
C SER A 505 -13.76 -20.62 -44.91
N TRP A 506 -14.98 -20.65 -44.37
CA TRP A 506 -15.87 -21.79 -44.32
C TRP A 506 -17.23 -21.35 -44.83
N THR A 507 -17.90 -22.19 -45.61
CA THR A 507 -19.26 -21.93 -46.10
C THR A 507 -20.12 -23.19 -45.96
N ALA A 508 -21.32 -23.05 -45.39
CA ALA A 508 -22.35 -24.08 -45.41
C ALA A 508 -23.74 -23.46 -45.50
N GLY A 509 -24.52 -23.86 -46.52
CA GLY A 509 -25.83 -23.28 -46.77
C GLY A 509 -25.73 -21.76 -47.02
N ALA A 510 -26.48 -20.97 -46.26
CA ALA A 510 -26.50 -19.50 -46.36
C ALA A 510 -25.42 -18.81 -45.51
N PHE A 511 -24.60 -19.57 -44.78
CA PHE A 511 -23.63 -19.03 -43.82
C PHE A 511 -22.21 -19.11 -44.36
N THR A 512 -21.48 -18.00 -44.27
CA THR A 512 -20.04 -17.96 -44.50
C THR A 512 -19.35 -17.32 -43.31
N VAL A 513 -18.25 -17.93 -42.86
CA VAL A 513 -17.35 -17.38 -41.85
C VAL A 513 -15.97 -17.24 -42.47
N ALA A 514 -15.41 -16.04 -42.45
CA ALA A 514 -14.03 -15.78 -42.86
C ALA A 514 -13.21 -15.21 -41.70
N ALA A 515 -11.92 -15.53 -41.65
CA ALA A 515 -11.03 -15.07 -40.58
C ALA A 515 -9.65 -14.67 -41.11
N VAL A 516 -9.12 -13.58 -40.57
CA VAL A 516 -7.74 -13.10 -40.76
C VAL A 516 -7.19 -12.64 -39.42
N SER A 517 -5.97 -13.04 -39.08
CA SER A 517 -5.32 -12.69 -37.82
C SER A 517 -4.10 -11.81 -38.05
N THR A 518 -3.92 -10.80 -37.21
CA THR A 518 -2.66 -10.07 -37.04
C THR A 518 -2.04 -10.47 -35.72
N ILE A 519 -0.73 -10.67 -35.71
CA ILE A 519 0.05 -11.07 -34.54
C ILE A 519 1.06 -9.97 -34.29
N SER A 520 1.09 -9.43 -33.08
CA SER A 520 2.08 -8.45 -32.64
C SER A 520 2.82 -9.00 -31.42
N ILE A 521 4.15 -8.99 -31.49
CA ILE A 521 5.03 -9.47 -30.43
C ILE A 521 5.90 -8.29 -30.02
N THR A 522 5.81 -7.88 -28.76
CA THR A 522 6.69 -6.87 -28.18
C THR A 522 7.84 -7.52 -27.42
N PRO A 523 9.05 -6.95 -27.45
CA PRO A 523 10.19 -7.49 -26.71
C PRO A 523 9.99 -7.28 -25.20
N ALA A 524 10.75 -8.03 -24.40
CA ALA A 524 10.92 -7.74 -22.98
C ALA A 524 11.60 -6.38 -22.81
N GLY A 525 11.19 -5.63 -21.80
CA GLY A 525 11.67 -4.27 -21.56
C GLY A 525 11.75 -3.96 -20.08
N ALA A 526 12.70 -3.09 -19.74
CA ALA A 526 12.82 -2.52 -18.42
C ALA A 526 13.02 -1.02 -18.53
N LEU A 527 12.32 -0.27 -17.68
CA LEU A 527 12.42 1.17 -17.57
C LEU A 527 13.05 1.51 -16.20
N PRO A 528 14.39 1.61 -16.12
CA PRO A 528 15.04 2.12 -14.93
C PRO A 528 14.77 3.62 -14.80
N LEU A 529 14.34 4.06 -13.63
CA LEU A 529 14.23 5.48 -13.29
C LEU A 529 15.19 5.73 -12.14
N SER A 530 16.29 6.43 -12.42
CA SER A 530 17.29 6.80 -11.42
C SER A 530 17.71 8.25 -11.61
N PRO A 531 16.78 9.21 -11.41
CA PRO A 531 17.06 10.64 -11.61
C PRO A 531 18.13 11.20 -10.64
N ASP A 532 18.39 10.50 -9.54
CA ASP A 532 19.41 10.82 -8.54
C ASP A 532 20.32 9.60 -8.34
N ALA A 533 21.64 9.79 -8.41
CA ALA A 533 22.62 8.72 -8.23
C ALA A 533 22.60 8.08 -6.84
N ALA A 534 22.12 8.81 -5.81
CA ALA A 534 22.01 8.34 -4.44
C ALA A 534 20.57 7.99 -4.02
N CYS A 535 19.60 8.23 -4.91
CA CYS A 535 18.17 8.05 -4.64
C CYS A 535 17.66 8.82 -3.39
N ALA A 536 18.28 9.96 -3.07
CA ALA A 536 18.01 10.72 -1.86
C ALA A 536 16.87 11.72 -2.05
N THR A 537 16.92 12.45 -3.17
CA THR A 537 15.90 13.46 -3.51
C THR A 537 14.71 12.84 -4.24
N SER A 538 14.99 11.86 -5.11
CA SER A 538 14.01 11.13 -5.91
C SER A 538 14.27 9.63 -5.82
N PRO A 539 13.21 8.79 -5.81
CA PRO A 539 13.39 7.34 -5.73
C PRO A 539 14.12 6.81 -6.96
N CYS A 540 14.94 5.78 -6.76
CA CYS A 540 15.40 4.93 -7.84
C CYS A 540 14.46 3.75 -7.96
N SER A 541 13.88 3.57 -9.14
CA SER A 541 13.01 2.45 -9.44
C SER A 541 13.41 1.74 -10.71
N ILE A 542 12.82 0.57 -10.89
CA ILE A 542 12.82 -0.17 -12.14
C ILE A 542 11.47 -0.84 -12.27
N ASP A 543 10.88 -0.68 -13.44
CA ASP A 543 9.71 -1.43 -13.88
C ASP A 543 10.17 -2.32 -15.03
N ALA A 544 9.84 -3.60 -14.98
CA ALA A 544 10.24 -4.56 -15.99
C ALA A 544 9.08 -5.49 -16.37
N ASN A 545 9.05 -5.84 -17.65
CA ASN A 545 8.01 -6.65 -18.28
C ASN A 545 8.62 -7.64 -19.27
N ALA A 546 8.13 -8.88 -19.29
CA ALA A 546 8.58 -9.92 -20.22
C ALA A 546 8.25 -9.65 -21.70
N GLY A 547 7.49 -8.60 -21.99
CA GLY A 547 6.87 -8.31 -23.27
C GLY A 547 5.55 -9.06 -23.44
N SER A 548 4.84 -8.74 -24.52
CA SER A 548 3.49 -9.24 -24.78
C SER A 548 3.41 -9.98 -26.12
N ILE A 549 2.39 -10.82 -26.27
CA ILE A 549 1.94 -11.36 -27.55
C ILE A 549 0.46 -11.02 -27.67
N THR A 550 0.12 -10.29 -28.72
CA THR A 550 -1.26 -9.91 -29.03
C THR A 550 -1.65 -10.49 -30.38
N ILE A 551 -2.81 -11.16 -30.43
CA ILE A 551 -3.36 -11.79 -31.63
C ILE A 551 -4.74 -11.18 -31.84
N ALA A 552 -4.91 -10.37 -32.87
CA ALA A 552 -6.19 -9.79 -33.23
C ALA A 552 -6.75 -10.51 -34.46
N THR A 553 -7.84 -11.25 -34.29
CA THR A 553 -8.53 -11.93 -35.39
C THR A 553 -9.77 -11.16 -35.76
N THR A 554 -9.86 -10.75 -37.03
CA THR A 554 -11.10 -10.22 -37.61
C THR A 554 -11.90 -11.37 -38.17
N TYR A 555 -13.12 -11.55 -37.68
CA TYR A 555 -14.11 -12.48 -38.23
C TYR A 555 -15.11 -11.71 -39.08
N THR A 556 -15.37 -12.19 -40.29
CA THR A 556 -16.46 -11.70 -41.15
C THR A 556 -17.52 -12.79 -41.24
N LEU A 557 -18.75 -12.45 -40.87
CA LEU A 557 -19.89 -13.35 -40.87
C LEU A 557 -20.87 -12.89 -41.95
N THR A 558 -21.24 -13.82 -42.83
CA THR A 558 -22.22 -13.58 -43.89
C THR A 558 -23.40 -14.52 -43.71
N GLU A 559 -24.61 -13.96 -43.77
CA GLU A 559 -25.89 -14.68 -43.81
C GLU A 559 -26.70 -14.18 -45.01
N GLY A 560 -26.72 -14.96 -46.09
CA GLY A 560 -27.31 -14.51 -47.36
C GLY A 560 -26.62 -13.24 -47.88
N ALA A 561 -27.34 -12.12 -47.91
CA ALA A 561 -26.81 -10.81 -48.33
C ALA A 561 -26.28 -9.95 -47.17
N THR A 562 -26.52 -10.36 -45.91
CA THR A 562 -26.11 -9.59 -44.74
C THR A 562 -24.66 -9.92 -44.39
N VAL A 563 -23.80 -8.90 -44.32
CA VAL A 563 -22.40 -9.04 -43.91
C VAL A 563 -22.17 -8.27 -42.62
N SER A 564 -21.44 -8.89 -41.70
CA SER A 564 -21.09 -8.33 -40.40
C SER A 564 -19.68 -8.73 -40.02
N ALA A 565 -19.07 -8.03 -39.06
CA ALA A 565 -17.74 -8.38 -38.59
C ALA A 565 -17.58 -8.10 -37.09
N PHE A 566 -16.63 -8.80 -36.48
CA PHE A 566 -16.15 -8.51 -35.14
C PHE A 566 -14.66 -8.83 -35.04
N VAL A 567 -13.99 -8.21 -34.08
CA VAL A 567 -12.58 -8.46 -33.78
C VAL A 567 -12.47 -9.13 -32.43
N ALA A 568 -11.77 -10.26 -32.39
CA ALA A 568 -11.33 -10.92 -31.18
C ALA A 568 -9.84 -10.59 -30.94
N THR A 569 -9.56 -9.75 -29.95
CA THR A 569 -8.21 -9.38 -29.55
C THR A 569 -7.79 -10.23 -28.36
N THR A 570 -6.87 -11.15 -28.60
CA THR A 570 -6.29 -12.01 -27.58
C THR A 570 -4.94 -11.46 -27.13
N VAL A 571 -4.79 -11.20 -25.84
CA VAL A 571 -3.51 -10.84 -25.22
C VAL A 571 -3.08 -12.01 -24.36
N LEU A 572 -1.89 -12.57 -24.58
CA LEU A 572 -1.43 -13.72 -23.80
C LEU A 572 -1.06 -13.39 -22.36
N GLY A 573 -1.11 -12.12 -21.96
CA GLY A 573 -0.64 -11.62 -20.69
C GLY A 573 0.89 -11.53 -20.63
N ASP A 574 1.41 -11.23 -19.46
CA ASP A 574 2.82 -10.95 -19.20
C ASP A 574 3.20 -11.27 -17.75
N SER A 575 4.51 -11.47 -17.52
CA SER A 575 5.11 -11.35 -16.19
C SER A 575 5.67 -9.94 -16.05
N HIS A 576 5.40 -9.29 -14.92
CA HIS A 576 5.89 -7.94 -14.61
C HIS A 576 6.45 -7.89 -13.19
N ALA A 577 7.39 -6.99 -12.96
CA ALA A 577 7.87 -6.69 -11.62
C ALA A 577 8.43 -5.26 -11.54
N ASP A 578 8.16 -4.59 -10.44
CA ASP A 578 8.73 -3.31 -10.07
C ASP A 578 9.44 -3.39 -8.72
N ALA A 579 10.49 -2.58 -8.58
CA ALA A 579 11.14 -2.33 -7.31
C ALA A 579 11.55 -0.86 -7.25
N ALA A 580 11.41 -0.26 -6.07
CA ALA A 580 11.77 1.12 -5.81
C ALA A 580 12.50 1.22 -4.47
N TYR A 581 13.53 2.07 -4.45
CA TYR A 581 14.30 2.44 -3.27
C TYR A 581 14.47 3.95 -3.23
N LYS A 582 14.19 4.53 -2.07
CA LYS A 582 14.51 5.92 -1.75
C LYS A 582 15.29 5.94 -0.44
N ALA A 583 16.47 6.54 -0.49
CA ALA A 583 17.31 6.67 0.69
C ALA A 583 16.63 7.52 1.76
N ALA A 584 16.98 7.27 3.02
CA ALA A 584 16.66 8.22 4.07
C ALA A 584 17.38 9.55 3.78
N PRO A 585 16.75 10.71 4.02
CA PRO A 585 17.44 11.99 3.95
C PRO A 585 18.63 12.00 4.91
N VAL A 586 19.77 12.50 4.44
CA VAL A 586 20.93 12.78 5.28
C VAL A 586 20.61 14.00 6.16
N ALA A 587 20.91 13.88 7.46
CA ALA A 587 20.70 14.93 8.45
C ALA A 587 21.69 16.08 8.29
#